data_AF-A0AA38VRT5-F1
#
_entry.id   AF-A0AA38VRT5-F1
#
_cell.length_a   1.000
_cell.length_b   1.000
_cell.length_c   1.000
_cell.angle_alpha   90.00
_cell.angle_beta   90.00
_cell.angle_gamma   90.00
#
_symmetry.space_group_name_H-M   'P 1'
#
loop_
_entity.id
_entity.type
_entity.pdbx_description
1 polymer ?
#
loop_
_entity_poly.entity_id
_entity_poly.type
_entity_poly.pdbx_seq_one_letter_code
_entity_poly.pdbx_strand_id
1 'polypeptide(L)'
;MVYIAWKATVALLLLSASTTSVTGYTPASTAGTDALAALATGKLALYYAQQYKLGNHTSCTLDNVAVRREWSTLSASARKAYTTAVLCLMSKPSLNDPLTVPGAKSRFDDFVAVHINQTLSIHGTANFLSWHRFFTWTYEQALRSECSYAGYQPYWNWGKSALEPIHSPYFDGTDTSMGGNGEYEAHNCTPALPTGLNCIPPGEGGGCVTTGPFKDMTVNMGPIAPTLAEPEVVPAASLYAYNPRCLKRDISPWVSSRWTTDRNSSDLITGSGSGSGSGSGDIVAFQTAMQGDFANGVYGVHTGGHFTIGGDPGGDLFTSPGDPAFYLHHAQIDRTWFIWQNLDPGRRTRAIGGSIAFLDPTARNGTLEDVIDLGVNAEAITIGEVMSTVGLGGGPLCYVYV
;
A
#
# COMPACT_ATOMS: atom_id res chain seq x y z
N MET A 1 2.05 -13.44 38.91
CA MET A 1 0.96 -12.49 38.57
C MET A 1 1.15 -11.72 37.26
N VAL A 2 2.26 -11.90 36.52
CA VAL A 2 2.52 -11.19 35.24
C VAL A 2 2.04 -11.98 34.00
N TYR A 3 1.80 -13.29 34.13
CA TYR A 3 1.38 -14.16 33.01
C TYR A 3 -0.11 -14.04 32.61
N ILE A 4 -0.95 -13.42 33.45
CA ILE A 4 -2.40 -13.32 33.22
C ILE A 4 -2.76 -12.01 32.49
N ALA A 5 -1.90 -10.99 32.54
CA ALA A 5 -2.10 -9.72 31.84
C ALA A 5 -2.00 -9.84 30.31
N TRP A 6 -1.35 -10.89 29.80
CA TRP A 6 -1.14 -11.11 28.36
C TRP A 6 -2.39 -11.57 27.61
N LYS A 7 -3.38 -12.16 28.29
CA LYS A 7 -4.64 -12.61 27.66
C LYS A 7 -5.73 -11.56 27.63
N ALA A 8 -5.65 -10.51 28.47
CA ALA A 8 -6.73 -9.53 28.61
C ALA A 8 -6.59 -8.34 27.65
N THR A 9 -5.38 -7.82 27.43
CA THR A 9 -5.23 -6.55 26.70
C THR A 9 -5.28 -6.70 25.18
N VAL A 10 -4.83 -7.84 24.63
CA VAL A 10 -4.93 -8.13 23.18
C VAL A 10 -6.31 -8.69 22.82
N ALA A 11 -6.96 -9.43 23.72
CA ALA A 11 -8.30 -9.96 23.48
C ALA A 11 -9.41 -8.89 23.57
N LEU A 12 -9.23 -7.83 24.39
CA LEU A 12 -10.20 -6.74 24.47
C LEU A 12 -10.10 -5.70 23.34
N LEU A 13 -8.99 -5.65 22.59
CA LEU A 13 -8.88 -4.81 21.39
C LEU A 13 -9.58 -5.40 20.16
N LEU A 14 -10.00 -6.67 20.23
CA LEU A 14 -10.73 -7.37 19.16
C LEU A 14 -12.26 -7.32 19.32
N LEU A 15 -12.79 -6.63 20.34
CA LEU A 15 -14.21 -6.66 20.71
C LEU A 15 -14.78 -5.26 20.98
N SER A 16 -14.61 -4.33 20.03
CA SER A 16 -15.49 -3.15 19.92
C SER A 16 -15.22 -2.36 18.63
N ALA A 17 -15.33 -3.02 17.47
CA ALA A 17 -15.66 -2.29 16.25
C ALA A 17 -17.17 -2.00 16.30
N SER A 18 -17.56 -0.87 16.91
CA SER A 18 -18.89 -0.31 16.69
C SER A 18 -18.95 0.05 15.20
N THR A 19 -19.62 -0.78 14.41
CA THR A 19 -19.95 -0.47 13.02
C THR A 19 -20.89 0.72 13.04
N THR A 20 -20.36 1.93 12.91
CA THR A 20 -21.17 3.04 12.41
C THR A 20 -21.54 2.64 11.00
N SER A 21 -22.76 2.14 10.82
CA SER A 21 -23.35 1.92 9.51
C SER A 21 -23.33 3.27 8.80
N VAL A 22 -22.40 3.44 7.87
CA VAL A 22 -22.57 4.41 6.79
C VAL A 22 -23.85 3.99 6.09
N THR A 23 -24.88 4.83 6.12
CA THR A 23 -26.17 4.52 5.52
C THR A 23 -25.94 4.20 4.03
N GLY A 24 -26.07 2.92 3.65
CA GLY A 24 -25.98 2.48 2.25
C GLY A 24 -24.79 1.57 1.89
N TYR A 25 -23.80 1.35 2.76
CA TYR A 25 -22.66 0.45 2.48
C TYR A 25 -22.63 -0.76 3.42
N THR A 26 -22.49 -1.96 2.85
CA THR A 26 -22.28 -3.21 3.60
C THR A 26 -20.93 -3.79 3.21
N PRO A 27 -19.94 -3.85 4.12
CA PRO A 27 -18.65 -4.43 3.81
C PRO A 27 -18.78 -5.92 3.51
N ALA A 28 -18.08 -6.40 2.50
CA ALA A 28 -17.94 -7.84 2.26
C ALA A 28 -17.07 -8.49 3.36
N SER A 29 -17.19 -9.81 3.49
CA SER A 29 -16.53 -10.58 4.55
C SER A 29 -15.00 -10.45 4.49
N THR A 30 -14.38 -10.31 5.65
CA THR A 30 -12.92 -10.34 5.87
C THR A 30 -12.48 -11.46 6.81
N ALA A 31 -13.35 -12.44 7.05
CA ALA A 31 -13.17 -13.44 8.10
C ALA A 31 -11.88 -14.27 7.96
N GLY A 32 -11.47 -14.58 6.73
CA GLY A 32 -10.26 -15.35 6.46
C GLY A 32 -9.01 -14.58 6.85
N THR A 33 -8.87 -13.34 6.36
CA THR A 33 -7.71 -12.50 6.71
C THR A 33 -7.72 -12.05 8.17
N ASP A 34 -8.88 -11.85 8.79
CA ASP A 34 -8.99 -11.46 10.21
C ASP A 34 -8.54 -12.61 11.13
N ALA A 35 -8.93 -13.85 10.84
CA ALA A 35 -8.46 -15.02 11.58
C ALA A 35 -6.94 -15.21 11.46
N LEU A 36 -6.39 -15.03 10.25
CA LEU A 36 -4.96 -15.11 10.00
C LEU A 36 -4.20 -13.98 10.72
N ALA A 37 -4.74 -12.75 10.72
CA ALA A 37 -4.15 -11.61 11.41
C ALA A 37 -4.08 -11.84 12.93
N ALA A 38 -5.16 -12.34 13.54
CA ALA A 38 -5.17 -12.66 14.97
C ALA A 38 -4.11 -13.73 15.32
N LEU A 39 -4.00 -14.78 14.51
CA LEU A 39 -3.00 -15.83 14.70
C LEU A 39 -1.58 -15.29 14.54
N ALA A 40 -1.33 -14.50 13.50
CA ALA A 40 -0.03 -13.90 13.20
C ALA A 40 0.41 -12.96 14.33
N THR A 41 -0.46 -12.07 14.82
CA THR A 41 -0.15 -11.17 15.94
C THR A 41 0.19 -11.95 17.21
N GLY A 42 -0.54 -13.03 17.52
CA GLY A 42 -0.21 -13.89 18.66
C GLY A 42 1.18 -14.56 18.55
N LYS A 43 1.51 -15.05 17.36
CA LYS A 43 2.83 -15.65 17.08
C LYS A 43 3.97 -14.63 17.09
N LEU A 44 3.75 -13.43 16.56
CA LEU A 44 4.70 -12.32 16.66
C LEU A 44 5.01 -12.00 18.12
N ALA A 45 3.98 -11.88 18.96
CA ALA A 45 4.18 -11.57 20.37
C ALA A 45 5.06 -12.63 21.05
N LEU A 46 4.81 -13.93 20.80
CA LEU A 46 5.62 -15.02 21.35
C LEU A 46 7.06 -14.97 20.83
N TYR A 47 7.24 -14.73 19.54
CA TYR A 47 8.56 -14.62 18.92
C TYR A 47 9.34 -13.42 19.46
N TYR A 48 8.71 -12.26 19.59
CA TYR A 48 9.32 -11.07 20.18
C TYR A 48 9.77 -11.33 21.62
N ALA A 49 8.92 -11.95 22.45
CA ALA A 49 9.27 -12.30 23.82
C ALA A 49 10.43 -13.32 23.89
N GLN A 50 10.53 -14.23 22.93
CA GLN A 50 11.66 -15.15 22.81
C GLN A 50 12.95 -14.42 22.43
N GLN A 51 12.91 -13.54 21.41
CA GLN A 51 14.06 -12.74 20.98
C GLN A 51 14.58 -11.84 22.11
N TYR A 52 13.68 -11.21 22.85
CA TYR A 52 14.03 -10.42 24.04
C TYR A 52 14.77 -11.24 25.09
N LYS A 53 14.34 -12.48 25.37
CA LYS A 53 15.03 -13.39 26.31
C LYS A 53 16.40 -13.84 25.82
N LEU A 54 16.63 -13.87 24.51
CA LEU A 54 17.91 -14.19 23.88
C LEU A 54 18.87 -12.99 23.82
N GLY A 55 18.48 -11.83 24.38
CA GLY A 55 19.30 -10.61 24.39
C GLY A 55 19.15 -9.76 23.13
N ASN A 56 18.25 -10.11 22.21
CA ASN A 56 17.93 -9.30 21.04
C ASN A 56 16.89 -8.24 21.43
N HIS A 57 17.39 -7.15 22.01
CA HIS A 57 16.59 -6.01 22.43
C HIS A 57 16.41 -5.02 21.27
N THR A 58 15.21 -4.43 21.16
CA THR A 58 14.88 -3.41 20.16
C THR A 58 14.42 -2.14 20.88
N SER A 59 14.39 -1.02 20.17
CA SER A 59 13.78 0.23 20.67
C SER A 59 12.25 0.16 20.74
N CYS A 60 11.64 -0.85 20.11
CA CYS A 60 10.20 -1.02 20.07
C CYS A 60 9.70 -1.77 21.31
N THR A 61 8.73 -1.21 22.02
CA THR A 61 8.15 -1.75 23.26
C THR A 61 6.63 -1.71 23.20
N LEU A 62 5.96 -2.34 24.17
CA LEU A 62 4.51 -2.25 24.28
C LEU A 62 4.01 -0.82 24.58
N ASP A 63 4.86 0.04 25.12
CA ASP A 63 4.50 1.41 25.48
C ASP A 63 4.56 2.37 24.30
N ASN A 64 5.38 2.08 23.28
CA ASN A 64 5.58 2.95 22.12
C ASN A 64 5.18 2.32 20.77
N VAL A 65 4.76 1.06 20.75
CA VAL A 65 4.32 0.41 19.51
C VAL A 65 3.09 1.09 18.94
N ALA A 66 3.23 1.57 17.70
CA ALA A 66 2.15 2.17 16.96
C ALA A 66 1.15 1.12 16.48
N VAL A 67 -0.11 1.51 16.31
CA VAL A 67 -1.18 0.63 15.84
C VAL A 67 -1.77 1.20 14.56
N ARG A 68 -1.49 0.55 13.43
CA ARG A 68 -2.09 0.87 12.13
C ARG A 68 -3.46 0.20 12.04
N ARG A 69 -4.48 0.98 11.67
CA ARG A 69 -5.90 0.58 11.72
C ARG A 69 -6.55 0.63 10.36
N GLU A 70 -7.57 -0.19 10.19
CA GLU A 70 -8.40 -0.20 9.00
C GLU A 70 -9.18 1.11 8.90
N TRP A 71 -9.13 1.78 7.75
CA TRP A 71 -9.75 3.10 7.50
C TRP A 71 -11.20 3.21 8.00
N SER A 72 -12.07 2.24 7.69
CA SER A 72 -13.49 2.31 8.06
C SER A 72 -13.75 2.14 9.57
N THR A 73 -12.74 1.70 10.33
CA THR A 73 -12.80 1.67 11.80
C THR A 73 -12.38 2.98 12.46
N LEU A 74 -11.79 3.91 11.70
CA LEU A 74 -11.44 5.23 12.19
C LEU A 74 -12.68 6.13 12.31
N SER A 75 -12.70 6.98 13.35
CA SER A 75 -13.71 8.03 13.45
C SER A 75 -13.64 8.98 12.25
N ALA A 76 -14.75 9.64 11.93
CA ALA A 76 -14.77 10.69 10.90
C ALA A 76 -13.71 11.77 11.14
N SER A 77 -13.49 12.17 12.41
CA SER A 77 -12.45 13.14 12.77
C SER A 77 -11.03 12.61 12.52
N ALA A 78 -10.77 11.34 12.78
CA ALA A 78 -9.46 10.74 12.52
C ALA A 78 -9.18 10.60 11.01
N ARG A 79 -10.20 10.25 10.21
CA ARG A 79 -10.10 10.22 8.74
C ARG A 79 -9.83 11.62 8.17
N LYS A 80 -10.54 12.65 8.65
CA LYS A 80 -10.28 14.06 8.29
C LYS A 80 -8.89 14.53 8.71
N ALA A 81 -8.43 14.14 9.90
CA ALA A 81 -7.08 14.49 10.35
C ALA A 81 -5.99 13.90 9.44
N TYR A 82 -6.20 12.68 8.93
CA TYR A 82 -5.31 12.08 7.95
C TYR A 82 -5.31 12.86 6.63
N THR A 83 -6.48 13.08 6.02
CA THR A 83 -6.56 13.80 4.72
C THR A 83 -6.07 15.24 4.83
N THR A 84 -6.31 15.91 5.96
CA THR A 84 -5.74 17.24 6.24
C THR A 84 -4.22 17.22 6.27
N ALA A 85 -3.60 16.19 6.86
CA ALA A 85 -2.15 16.05 6.86
C ALA A 85 -1.59 15.80 5.45
N VAL A 86 -2.29 15.01 4.62
CA VAL A 86 -1.90 14.79 3.21
C VAL A 86 -1.96 16.11 2.43
N LEU A 87 -3.05 16.87 2.56
CA LEU A 87 -3.18 18.18 1.93
C LEU A 87 -2.11 19.17 2.41
N CYS A 88 -1.74 19.12 3.71
CA CYS A 88 -0.60 19.86 4.22
C CYS A 88 0.71 19.48 3.52
N LEU A 89 0.98 18.19 3.32
CA LEU A 89 2.18 17.73 2.63
C LEU A 89 2.21 18.20 1.16
N MET A 90 1.06 18.23 0.49
CA MET A 90 0.89 18.77 -0.86
C MET A 90 1.11 20.30 -0.94
N SER A 91 0.95 21.02 0.17
CA SER A 91 1.15 22.48 0.23
C SER A 91 2.58 22.91 0.56
N LYS A 92 3.41 22.01 1.10
CA LYS A 92 4.81 22.30 1.43
C LYS A 92 5.67 22.19 0.17
N PRO A 93 6.69 23.05 0.00
CA PRO A 93 7.56 23.00 -1.17
C PRO A 93 8.37 21.70 -1.23
N SER A 94 8.61 21.21 -2.44
CA SER A 94 9.52 20.09 -2.72
C SER A 94 10.94 20.36 -2.18
N LEU A 95 11.62 19.28 -1.75
CA LEU A 95 13.03 19.28 -1.37
C LEU A 95 13.97 18.96 -2.54
N ASN A 96 13.45 18.46 -3.66
CA ASN A 96 14.26 18.18 -4.84
C ASN A 96 14.77 19.49 -5.48
N ASP A 97 15.93 19.42 -6.15
CA ASP A 97 16.41 20.55 -6.95
C ASP A 97 15.46 20.74 -8.16
N PRO A 98 14.78 21.90 -8.29
CA PRO A 98 13.82 22.16 -9.36
C PRO A 98 14.45 22.15 -10.76
N LEU A 99 15.78 22.23 -10.88
CA LEU A 99 16.48 22.05 -12.17
C LEU A 99 16.56 20.58 -12.58
N THR A 100 16.54 19.65 -11.62
CA THR A 100 16.67 18.21 -11.85
C THR A 100 15.34 17.48 -11.87
N VAL A 101 14.41 17.88 -11.00
CA VAL A 101 13.06 17.30 -10.88
C VAL A 101 12.02 18.42 -11.04
N PRO A 102 11.91 19.05 -12.23
CA PRO A 102 11.10 20.27 -12.40
C PRO A 102 9.60 20.05 -12.15
N GLY A 103 9.10 18.83 -12.25
CA GLY A 103 7.73 18.46 -11.95
C GLY A 103 7.41 18.33 -10.46
N ALA A 104 8.41 18.18 -9.58
CA ALA A 104 8.15 18.13 -8.15
C ALA A 104 7.89 19.55 -7.62
N LYS A 105 6.65 19.83 -7.23
CA LYS A 105 6.24 21.14 -6.67
C LYS A 105 6.05 21.10 -5.17
N SER A 106 5.73 19.92 -4.64
CA SER A 106 5.40 19.72 -3.24
C SER A 106 6.23 18.63 -2.56
N ARG A 107 6.21 18.60 -1.22
CA ARG A 107 6.74 17.46 -0.46
C ARG A 107 6.06 16.15 -0.82
N PHE A 108 4.77 16.18 -1.16
CA PHE A 108 4.06 15.01 -1.66
C PHE A 108 4.66 14.51 -2.99
N ASP A 109 5.01 15.44 -3.90
CA ASP A 109 5.65 15.09 -5.17
C ASP A 109 7.03 14.46 -4.99
N ASP A 110 7.75 14.74 -3.90
CA ASP A 110 9.06 14.11 -3.66
C ASP A 110 8.94 12.59 -3.45
N PHE A 111 7.83 12.11 -2.90
CA PHE A 111 7.52 10.69 -2.81
C PHE A 111 7.17 10.11 -4.18
N VAL A 112 6.43 10.87 -5.01
CA VAL A 112 6.12 10.46 -6.39
C VAL A 112 7.39 10.37 -7.24
N ALA A 113 8.30 11.36 -7.13
CA ALA A 113 9.53 11.42 -7.90
C ALA A 113 10.45 10.21 -7.66
N VAL A 114 10.67 9.83 -6.39
CA VAL A 114 11.55 8.70 -6.09
C VAL A 114 10.96 7.37 -6.57
N HIS A 115 9.64 7.21 -6.49
CA HIS A 115 8.97 6.03 -7.03
C HIS A 115 9.08 5.95 -8.55
N ILE A 116 8.85 7.07 -9.26
CA ILE A 116 9.06 7.15 -10.71
C ILE A 116 10.50 6.71 -11.06
N ASN A 117 11.50 7.25 -10.36
CA ASN A 117 12.90 6.97 -10.63
C ASN A 117 13.25 5.48 -10.48
N GLN A 118 12.71 4.85 -9.44
CA GLN A 118 13.14 3.53 -8.99
C GLN A 118 12.18 2.40 -9.39
N THR A 119 11.10 2.71 -10.12
CA THR A 119 10.03 1.76 -10.48
C THR A 119 10.56 0.41 -11.00
N LEU A 120 11.57 0.43 -11.88
CA LEU A 120 12.16 -0.78 -12.48
C LEU A 120 13.15 -1.54 -11.58
N SER A 121 13.43 -1.03 -10.38
CA SER A 121 14.27 -1.68 -9.37
C SER A 121 13.53 -1.98 -8.06
N ILE A 122 12.23 -1.67 -7.99
CA ILE A 122 11.40 -1.86 -6.78
C ILE A 122 10.14 -2.70 -7.04
N HIS A 123 9.86 -3.08 -8.28
CA HIS A 123 8.78 -3.99 -8.67
C HIS A 123 9.37 -5.22 -9.34
N GLY A 124 8.78 -6.40 -9.08
CA GLY A 124 9.28 -7.70 -9.53
C GLY A 124 10.67 -8.05 -8.98
N THR A 125 11.11 -7.37 -7.91
CA THR A 125 12.44 -7.46 -7.33
C THR A 125 12.42 -7.97 -5.89
N ALA A 126 13.59 -8.34 -5.37
CA ALA A 126 13.77 -8.81 -4.00
C ALA A 126 13.42 -7.78 -2.93
N ASN A 127 13.54 -6.49 -3.24
CA ASN A 127 13.26 -5.40 -2.32
C ASN A 127 11.82 -4.88 -2.41
N PHE A 128 10.95 -5.44 -3.27
CA PHE A 128 9.60 -4.91 -3.48
C PHE A 128 8.85 -4.67 -2.17
N LEU A 129 8.77 -5.69 -1.30
CA LEU A 129 8.04 -5.59 -0.04
C LEU A 129 8.73 -4.65 0.97
N SER A 130 10.06 -4.74 1.12
CA SER A 130 10.83 -3.95 2.07
C SER A 130 10.90 -2.47 1.70
N TRP A 131 11.07 -2.17 0.40
CA TRP A 131 11.10 -0.81 -0.12
C TRP A 131 9.75 -0.13 0.11
N HIS A 132 8.63 -0.79 -0.24
CA HIS A 132 7.30 -0.21 -0.06
C HIS A 132 6.91 -0.08 1.42
N ARG A 133 7.36 -1.00 2.29
CA ARG A 133 7.24 -0.86 3.74
C ARG A 133 7.94 0.41 4.24
N PHE A 134 9.20 0.60 3.86
CA PHE A 134 9.96 1.77 4.29
C PHE A 134 9.40 3.07 3.69
N PHE A 135 9.03 3.05 2.41
CA PHE A 135 8.38 4.17 1.72
C PHE A 135 7.10 4.62 2.42
N THR A 136 6.22 3.68 2.75
CA THR A 136 4.96 3.96 3.47
C THR A 136 5.20 4.45 4.89
N TRP A 137 6.21 3.90 5.59
CA TRP A 137 6.60 4.38 6.92
C TRP A 137 7.21 5.78 6.90
N THR A 138 8.06 6.08 5.92
CA THR A 138 8.67 7.40 5.72
C THR A 138 7.61 8.45 5.39
N TYR A 139 6.63 8.09 4.55
CA TYR A 139 5.47 8.95 4.28
C TYR A 139 4.68 9.25 5.56
N GLU A 140 4.41 8.22 6.39
CA GLU A 140 3.79 8.41 7.70
C GLU A 140 4.61 9.37 8.58
N GLN A 141 5.94 9.23 8.62
CA GLN A 141 6.80 10.14 9.40
C GLN A 141 6.74 11.58 8.88
N ALA A 142 6.69 11.80 7.57
CA ALA A 142 6.52 13.13 6.98
C ALA A 142 5.17 13.76 7.40
N LEU A 143 4.08 13.00 7.35
CA LEU A 143 2.78 13.48 7.84
C LEU A 143 2.83 13.87 9.32
N ARG A 144 3.49 13.06 10.15
CA ARG A 144 3.56 13.27 11.60
C ARG A 144 4.47 14.45 11.97
N SER A 145 5.67 14.49 11.41
CA SER A 145 6.71 15.46 11.78
C SER A 145 6.60 16.80 11.06
N GLU A 146 6.15 16.81 9.80
CA GLU A 146 6.05 18.04 9.00
C GLU A 146 4.64 18.64 9.06
N CYS A 147 3.62 17.81 9.25
CA CYS A 147 2.20 18.18 9.17
C CYS A 147 1.39 17.91 10.45
N SER A 148 2.08 17.66 11.57
CA SER A 148 1.47 17.50 12.90
C SER A 148 0.38 16.42 12.98
N TYR A 149 0.45 15.40 12.11
CA TYR A 149 -0.48 14.28 12.17
C TYR A 149 -0.24 13.46 13.44
N ALA A 150 -1.24 13.36 14.31
CA ALA A 150 -1.11 12.60 15.56
C ALA A 150 -1.37 11.09 15.38
N GLY A 151 -2.04 10.69 14.29
CA GLY A 151 -2.37 9.30 13.99
C GLY A 151 -1.25 8.53 13.28
N TYR A 152 -1.51 7.27 12.95
CA TYR A 152 -0.60 6.40 12.22
C TYR A 152 -1.23 5.99 10.89
N GLN A 153 -0.41 5.48 9.95
CA GLN A 153 -0.86 5.18 8.60
C GLN A 153 -2.04 4.19 8.61
N PRO A 154 -3.23 4.58 8.12
CA PRO A 154 -4.35 3.67 7.95
C PRO A 154 -4.14 2.75 6.75
N TYR A 155 -4.87 1.65 6.71
CA TYR A 155 -4.86 0.71 5.59
C TYR A 155 -6.24 0.51 4.97
N TRP A 156 -6.23 0.20 3.68
CA TRP A 156 -7.41 -0.19 2.91
C TRP A 156 -7.56 -1.71 2.87
N ASN A 157 -8.46 -2.25 3.68
CA ASN A 157 -8.79 -3.67 3.59
C ASN A 157 -9.66 -3.93 2.35
N TRP A 158 -9.02 -4.32 1.25
CA TRP A 158 -9.70 -4.51 -0.03
C TRP A 158 -10.89 -5.46 0.06
N GLY A 159 -10.81 -6.49 0.92
CA GLY A 159 -11.87 -7.46 1.12
C GLY A 159 -13.19 -6.80 1.52
N LYS A 160 -13.15 -5.71 2.29
CA LYS A 160 -14.37 -4.98 2.69
C LYS A 160 -15.08 -4.34 1.50
N SER A 161 -14.33 -3.74 0.59
CA SER A 161 -14.87 -2.99 -0.55
C SER A 161 -14.90 -3.81 -1.84
N ALA A 162 -14.59 -5.10 -1.80
CA ALA A 162 -14.40 -5.93 -2.99
C ALA A 162 -15.64 -6.02 -3.88
N LEU A 163 -16.85 -6.00 -3.28
CA LEU A 163 -18.11 -6.09 -4.01
C LEU A 163 -18.72 -4.72 -4.34
N GLU A 164 -18.33 -3.66 -3.62
CA GLU A 164 -18.90 -2.33 -3.77
C GLU A 164 -17.83 -1.26 -3.45
N PRO A 165 -16.84 -1.05 -4.35
CA PRO A 165 -15.75 -0.13 -4.10
C PRO A 165 -16.14 1.35 -4.21
N ILE A 166 -17.06 1.69 -5.11
CA ILE A 166 -17.44 3.08 -5.40
C ILE A 166 -18.07 3.74 -4.18
N HIS A 167 -19.04 3.08 -3.53
CA HIS A 167 -19.73 3.62 -2.36
C HIS A 167 -19.06 3.25 -1.02
N SER A 168 -17.82 2.74 -1.05
CA SER A 168 -17.09 2.35 0.14
C SER A 168 -16.57 3.57 0.92
N PRO A 169 -16.31 3.48 2.24
CA PRO A 169 -15.74 4.57 3.02
C PRO A 169 -14.39 5.12 2.51
N TYR A 170 -13.73 4.37 1.63
CA TYR A 170 -12.49 4.79 0.97
C TYR A 170 -12.76 5.79 -0.17
N PHE A 171 -13.87 5.62 -0.91
CA PHE A 171 -14.12 6.29 -2.18
C PHE A 171 -15.53 6.89 -2.34
N ASP A 172 -16.31 6.98 -1.26
CA ASP A 172 -17.68 7.51 -1.27
C ASP A 172 -17.81 9.02 -1.59
N GLY A 173 -16.70 9.71 -1.88
CA GLY A 173 -16.68 11.13 -2.22
C GLY A 173 -16.99 12.07 -1.05
N THR A 174 -17.21 11.55 0.16
CA THR A 174 -17.43 12.38 1.35
C THR A 174 -16.15 13.08 1.80
N ASP A 175 -16.27 14.07 2.68
CA ASP A 175 -15.13 14.74 3.31
C ASP A 175 -14.31 13.83 4.27
N THR A 176 -14.72 12.57 4.43
CA THR A 176 -14.02 11.53 5.21
C THR A 176 -13.44 10.39 4.35
N SER A 177 -13.44 10.55 3.03
CA SER A 177 -12.91 9.57 2.07
C SER A 177 -11.54 9.99 1.53
N MET A 178 -10.97 9.17 0.66
CA MET A 178 -9.82 9.52 -0.17
C MET A 178 -10.23 10.18 -1.49
N GLY A 179 -11.39 10.82 -1.54
CA GLY A 179 -12.02 11.34 -2.76
C GLY A 179 -13.12 10.42 -3.28
N GLY A 180 -13.73 10.80 -4.40
CA GLY A 180 -14.73 10.01 -5.10
C GLY A 180 -14.16 9.14 -6.22
N ASN A 181 -15.08 8.58 -7.00
CA ASN A 181 -14.81 8.22 -8.39
C ASN A 181 -14.56 9.48 -9.25
N GLY A 182 -14.02 9.30 -10.45
CA GLY A 182 -13.97 10.36 -11.46
C GLY A 182 -15.36 10.67 -12.02
N GLU A 183 -15.54 11.86 -12.58
CA GLU A 183 -16.66 12.12 -13.49
C GLU A 183 -16.66 11.11 -14.63
N TYR A 184 -17.85 10.76 -15.11
CA TYR A 184 -17.98 9.81 -16.20
C TYR A 184 -17.40 10.39 -17.50
N GLU A 185 -16.41 9.72 -18.07
CA GLU A 185 -15.86 9.99 -19.40
C GLU A 185 -15.92 8.70 -20.22
N ALA A 186 -16.47 8.75 -21.43
CA ALA A 186 -16.61 7.55 -22.25
C ALA A 186 -15.25 7.13 -22.82
N HIS A 187 -14.75 5.97 -22.40
CA HIS A 187 -13.44 5.47 -22.80
C HIS A 187 -13.46 3.97 -23.16
N ASN A 188 -12.37 3.51 -23.79
CA ASN A 188 -12.16 2.09 -24.08
C ASN A 188 -11.76 1.30 -22.83
N CYS A 189 -11.70 -0.03 -22.95
CA CYS A 189 -11.17 -0.86 -21.87
C CYS A 189 -9.72 -0.46 -21.53
N THR A 190 -9.35 -0.59 -20.26
CA THR A 190 -8.01 -0.25 -19.76
C THR A 190 -7.07 -1.47 -19.86
N PRO A 191 -6.03 -1.44 -20.72
CA PRO A 191 -5.05 -2.52 -20.84
C PRO A 191 -4.04 -2.47 -19.67
N ALA A 192 -4.47 -2.92 -18.50
CA ALA A 192 -3.65 -2.91 -17.29
C ALA A 192 -2.44 -3.86 -17.31
N LEU A 193 -2.49 -4.89 -18.17
CA LEU A 193 -1.42 -5.89 -18.29
C LEU A 193 -0.70 -5.76 -19.64
N PRO A 194 0.64 -5.97 -19.67
CA PRO A 194 1.40 -5.97 -20.93
C PRO A 194 0.93 -7.01 -21.95
N THR A 195 0.30 -8.09 -21.49
CA THR A 195 -0.24 -9.17 -22.34
C THR A 195 -1.55 -8.80 -23.03
N GLY A 196 -2.21 -7.71 -22.61
CA GLY A 196 -3.56 -7.35 -23.05
C GLY A 196 -4.66 -8.28 -22.51
N LEU A 197 -4.30 -9.33 -21.75
CA LEU A 197 -5.28 -10.19 -21.10
C LEU A 197 -6.06 -9.43 -20.05
N ASN A 198 -7.33 -9.80 -19.89
CA ASN A 198 -8.22 -9.22 -18.88
C ASN A 198 -8.28 -7.69 -18.97
N CYS A 199 -8.44 -7.13 -20.18
CA CYS A 199 -8.67 -5.70 -20.36
C CYS A 199 -9.85 -5.24 -19.51
N ILE A 200 -9.64 -4.25 -18.65
CA ILE A 200 -10.64 -3.84 -17.65
C ILE A 200 -11.75 -3.10 -18.39
N PRO A 201 -13.02 -3.53 -18.29
CA PRO A 201 -14.13 -2.79 -18.88
C PRO A 201 -14.19 -1.36 -18.33
N PRO A 202 -14.55 -0.36 -19.16
CA PRO A 202 -14.72 1.01 -18.68
C PRO A 202 -15.75 1.04 -17.55
N GLY A 203 -15.40 1.71 -16.45
CA GLY A 203 -16.26 1.87 -15.29
C GLY A 203 -17.21 3.06 -15.43
N GLU A 204 -17.64 3.56 -14.27
CA GLU A 204 -18.56 4.71 -14.17
C GLU A 204 -17.81 6.03 -14.01
N GLY A 205 -16.47 6.02 -14.06
CA GLY A 205 -15.62 7.20 -13.96
C GLY A 205 -14.87 7.48 -15.27
N GLY A 206 -13.56 7.67 -15.16
CA GLY A 206 -12.65 7.97 -16.27
C GLY A 206 -12.10 9.40 -16.22
N GLY A 207 -12.92 10.35 -15.79
CA GLY A 207 -12.57 11.77 -15.68
C GLY A 207 -12.03 12.20 -14.32
N CYS A 208 -11.99 13.53 -14.11
CA CYS A 208 -11.49 14.15 -12.88
C CYS A 208 -12.34 13.78 -11.66
N VAL A 209 -11.71 13.59 -10.50
CA VAL A 209 -12.38 13.48 -9.20
C VAL A 209 -12.91 14.86 -8.80
N THR A 210 -14.22 14.99 -8.61
CA THR A 210 -14.89 16.28 -8.29
C THR A 210 -15.37 16.38 -6.83
N THR A 211 -15.24 15.31 -6.05
CA THR A 211 -15.74 15.21 -4.66
C THR A 211 -14.66 14.78 -3.67
N GLY A 212 -14.92 15.01 -2.38
CA GLY A 212 -14.02 14.70 -1.28
C GLY A 212 -12.83 15.65 -1.12
N PRO A 213 -11.89 15.35 -0.21
CA PRO A 213 -10.82 16.27 0.19
C PRO A 213 -9.82 16.60 -0.91
N PHE A 214 -9.71 15.76 -1.94
CA PHE A 214 -8.68 15.83 -2.97
C PHE A 214 -9.20 16.33 -4.32
N LYS A 215 -10.45 16.80 -4.41
CA LYS A 215 -11.04 17.28 -5.68
C LYS A 215 -10.26 18.41 -6.36
N ASP A 216 -9.56 19.23 -5.57
CA ASP A 216 -8.78 20.38 -6.04
C ASP A 216 -7.27 20.07 -6.11
N MET A 217 -6.87 18.80 -5.92
CA MET A 217 -5.46 18.42 -5.98
C MET A 217 -4.94 18.48 -7.42
N THR A 218 -3.65 18.80 -7.57
CA THR A 218 -2.95 18.77 -8.86
C THR A 218 -1.97 17.62 -8.89
N VAL A 219 -2.09 16.75 -9.90
CA VAL A 219 -1.08 15.74 -10.25
C VAL A 219 -0.03 16.42 -11.12
N ASN A 220 1.21 16.56 -10.62
CA ASN A 220 2.23 17.42 -11.24
C ASN A 220 3.21 16.69 -12.17
N MET A 221 3.33 15.37 -12.06
CA MET A 221 4.30 14.56 -12.82
C MET A 221 3.61 13.41 -13.56
N GLY A 222 4.34 12.81 -14.50
CA GLY A 222 3.82 11.77 -15.36
C GLY A 222 2.74 12.27 -16.34
N PRO A 223 1.92 11.37 -16.88
CA PRO A 223 2.07 9.91 -16.76
C PRO A 223 3.33 9.43 -17.48
N ILE A 224 3.86 8.26 -17.12
CA ILE A 224 5.03 7.64 -17.77
C ILE A 224 4.61 6.45 -18.63
N ALA A 225 3.71 5.62 -18.09
CA ALA A 225 3.13 4.47 -18.76
C ALA A 225 1.61 4.45 -18.52
N PRO A 226 0.86 5.43 -19.07
CA PRO A 226 -0.56 5.53 -18.82
C PRO A 226 -1.32 4.35 -19.41
N THR A 227 -2.29 3.83 -18.66
CA THR A 227 -3.21 2.78 -19.12
C THR A 227 -4.59 3.31 -19.49
N LEU A 228 -4.99 4.47 -18.97
CA LEU A 228 -6.25 5.10 -19.35
C LEU A 228 -6.09 5.71 -20.75
N ALA A 229 -6.86 5.21 -21.71
CA ALA A 229 -6.75 5.58 -23.11
C ALA A 229 -7.57 6.85 -23.43
N GLU A 230 -7.14 8.00 -22.88
CA GLU A 230 -7.79 9.30 -23.06
C GLU A 230 -6.87 10.34 -23.74
N PRO A 231 -7.40 11.28 -24.57
CA PRO A 231 -6.57 12.25 -25.30
C PRO A 231 -5.69 13.15 -24.42
N GLU A 232 -6.13 13.41 -23.18
CA GLU A 232 -5.42 14.27 -22.22
C GLU A 232 -4.35 13.51 -21.43
N VAL A 233 -4.38 12.17 -21.44
CA VAL A 233 -3.50 11.31 -20.65
C VAL A 233 -2.43 10.72 -21.57
N VAL A 234 -1.45 11.55 -21.91
CA VAL A 234 -0.32 11.19 -22.79
C VAL A 234 1.00 11.15 -22.02
N PRO A 235 1.95 10.25 -22.37
CA PRO A 235 3.24 10.18 -21.70
C PRO A 235 3.97 11.52 -21.65
N ALA A 236 4.52 11.84 -20.49
CA ALA A 236 5.26 13.07 -20.25
C ALA A 236 6.52 13.15 -21.13
N ALA A 237 6.91 14.38 -21.50
CA ALA A 237 8.07 14.65 -22.35
C ALA A 237 9.41 14.19 -21.75
N SER A 238 9.47 14.04 -20.43
CA SER A 238 10.60 13.46 -19.71
C SER A 238 10.12 12.90 -18.37
N LEU A 239 10.97 12.10 -17.72
CA LEU A 239 10.66 11.39 -16.47
C LEU A 239 10.10 12.30 -15.37
N TYR A 240 10.60 13.54 -15.26
CA TYR A 240 10.20 14.51 -14.24
C TYR A 240 9.59 15.78 -14.83
N ALA A 241 9.05 15.73 -16.05
CA ALA A 241 8.43 16.91 -16.65
C ALA A 241 7.28 17.42 -15.78
N TYR A 242 7.17 18.75 -15.66
CA TYR A 242 6.01 19.37 -15.03
C TYR A 242 4.81 19.27 -15.97
N ASN A 243 3.79 18.52 -15.55
CA ASN A 243 2.59 18.24 -16.32
C ASN A 243 1.34 18.30 -15.41
N PRO A 244 0.94 19.49 -14.95
CA PRO A 244 -0.14 19.65 -13.99
C PRO A 244 -1.51 19.31 -14.60
N ARG A 245 -2.26 18.43 -13.91
CA ARG A 245 -3.62 18.03 -14.27
C ARG A 245 -4.40 17.57 -13.05
N CYS A 246 -5.71 17.33 -13.20
CA CYS A 246 -6.55 16.82 -12.12
C CYS A 246 -6.21 15.36 -11.79
N LEU A 247 -6.56 14.91 -10.58
CA LEU A 247 -6.65 13.48 -10.27
C LEU A 247 -7.82 12.87 -11.05
N LYS A 248 -7.58 11.83 -11.87
CA LYS A 248 -8.63 11.05 -12.53
C LYS A 248 -8.75 9.65 -11.92
N ARG A 249 -9.97 9.12 -11.82
CA ARG A 249 -10.23 7.74 -11.34
C ARG A 249 -11.29 7.06 -12.18
N ASP A 250 -11.15 5.75 -12.32
CA ASP A 250 -12.19 4.87 -12.87
C ASP A 250 -12.32 3.66 -11.96
N ILE A 251 -13.01 3.86 -10.84
CA ILE A 251 -13.09 2.85 -9.78
C ILE A 251 -13.82 1.63 -10.31
N SER A 252 -13.16 0.47 -10.26
CA SER A 252 -13.59 -0.73 -10.96
C SER A 252 -14.06 -1.86 -10.02
N PRO A 253 -15.39 -2.02 -9.83
CA PRO A 253 -15.96 -3.22 -9.20
C PRO A 253 -15.57 -4.52 -9.93
N TRP A 254 -15.28 -4.43 -11.23
CA TRP A 254 -14.85 -5.57 -12.03
C TRP A 254 -13.51 -6.11 -11.55
N VAL A 255 -12.55 -5.23 -11.25
CA VAL A 255 -11.24 -5.62 -10.71
C VAL A 255 -11.36 -6.09 -9.27
N SER A 256 -12.01 -5.29 -8.41
CA SER A 256 -12.05 -5.54 -6.97
C SER A 256 -12.71 -6.87 -6.62
N SER A 257 -13.78 -7.23 -7.34
CA SER A 257 -14.53 -8.47 -7.12
C SER A 257 -13.79 -9.74 -7.56
N ARG A 258 -12.70 -9.62 -8.33
CA ARG A 258 -11.94 -10.76 -8.89
C ARG A 258 -10.60 -10.99 -8.22
N TRP A 259 -9.89 -9.91 -7.87
CA TRP A 259 -8.50 -10.01 -7.41
C TRP A 259 -8.24 -9.42 -6.02
N THR A 260 -9.20 -8.74 -5.41
CA THR A 260 -9.00 -8.08 -4.11
C THR A 260 -10.04 -8.50 -3.07
N THR A 261 -10.61 -9.69 -3.19
CA THR A 261 -11.49 -10.27 -2.16
C THR A 261 -10.68 -10.75 -0.95
N ASP A 262 -11.36 -10.98 0.19
CA ASP A 262 -10.76 -11.63 1.35
C ASP A 262 -10.19 -13.02 1.02
N ARG A 263 -10.86 -13.75 0.11
CA ARG A 263 -10.34 -15.03 -0.38
C ARG A 263 -9.01 -14.86 -1.11
N ASN A 264 -8.88 -13.87 -2.00
CA ASN A 264 -7.61 -13.64 -2.70
C ASN A 264 -6.47 -13.37 -1.71
N SER A 265 -6.72 -12.55 -0.69
CA SER A 265 -5.72 -12.21 0.32
C SER A 265 -5.40 -13.40 1.25
N SER A 266 -6.41 -14.14 1.71
CA SER A 266 -6.21 -15.31 2.56
C SER A 266 -5.52 -16.46 1.83
N ASP A 267 -5.92 -16.77 0.58
CA ASP A 267 -5.27 -17.78 -0.27
C ASP A 267 -3.81 -17.43 -0.57
N LEU A 268 -3.50 -16.13 -0.75
CA LEU A 268 -2.12 -15.64 -0.89
C LEU A 268 -1.29 -15.87 0.39
N ILE A 269 -1.84 -15.56 1.57
CA ILE A 269 -1.15 -15.69 2.85
C ILE A 269 -0.89 -17.16 3.21
N THR A 270 -1.85 -18.05 2.95
CA THR A 270 -1.77 -19.48 3.29
C THR A 270 -1.06 -20.31 2.22
N GLY A 271 -1.01 -19.83 0.98
CA GLY A 271 -0.57 -20.61 -0.18
C GLY A 271 -1.61 -21.63 -0.67
N SER A 272 -2.90 -21.46 -0.31
CA SER A 272 -3.98 -22.38 -0.71
C SER A 272 -4.60 -22.09 -2.08
N GLY A 273 -4.19 -21.01 -2.74
CA GLY A 273 -4.69 -20.64 -4.07
C GLY A 273 -4.22 -21.59 -5.18
N SER A 274 -5.14 -22.03 -6.04
CA SER A 274 -4.92 -23.03 -7.08
C SER A 274 -4.19 -22.54 -8.35
N GLY A 275 -3.49 -21.40 -8.31
CA GLY A 275 -3.09 -20.68 -9.54
C GLY A 275 -1.61 -20.38 -9.73
N SER A 276 -0.77 -20.36 -8.70
CA SER A 276 0.60 -19.81 -8.84
C SER A 276 1.62 -20.38 -7.86
N GLY A 277 1.63 -21.70 -7.66
CA GLY A 277 2.77 -22.40 -7.03
C GLY A 277 3.26 -21.82 -5.68
N SER A 278 2.43 -21.08 -4.95
CA SER A 278 2.80 -20.39 -3.71
C SER A 278 2.90 -21.41 -2.58
N GLY A 279 3.99 -22.16 -2.58
CA GLY A 279 4.39 -22.99 -1.47
C GLY A 279 4.37 -22.15 -0.19
N SER A 280 3.71 -22.65 0.84
CA SER A 280 3.47 -21.97 2.11
C SER A 280 4.78 -21.68 2.87
N GLY A 281 5.52 -20.65 2.48
CA GLY A 281 6.75 -20.23 3.14
C GLY A 281 7.88 -19.75 2.24
N ASP A 282 7.71 -19.79 0.92
CA ASP A 282 8.65 -19.16 -0.02
C ASP A 282 8.29 -17.69 -0.25
N ILE A 283 9.23 -16.79 0.05
CA ILE A 283 9.09 -15.34 -0.16
C ILE A 283 8.96 -14.98 -1.65
N VAL A 284 9.66 -15.71 -2.54
CA VAL A 284 9.61 -15.45 -3.98
C VAL A 284 8.22 -15.76 -4.51
N ALA A 285 7.69 -16.94 -4.20
CA ALA A 285 6.34 -17.31 -4.63
C ALA A 285 5.26 -16.39 -4.02
N PHE A 286 5.40 -16.00 -2.75
CA PHE A 286 4.48 -15.04 -2.11
C PHE A 286 4.49 -13.68 -2.80
N GLN A 287 5.65 -13.05 -3.00
CA GLN A 287 5.72 -11.72 -3.60
C GLN A 287 5.35 -11.72 -5.09
N THR A 288 5.65 -12.81 -5.82
CA THR A 288 5.23 -12.96 -7.22
C THR A 288 3.71 -13.08 -7.31
N ALA A 289 3.08 -13.94 -6.50
CA ALA A 289 1.63 -14.10 -6.48
C ALA A 289 0.90 -12.82 -6.02
N MET A 290 1.50 -12.07 -5.09
CA MET A 290 0.99 -10.77 -4.65
C MET A 290 0.96 -9.74 -5.80
N GLN A 291 2.05 -9.66 -6.56
CA GLN A 291 2.22 -8.71 -7.67
C GLN A 291 1.42 -9.09 -8.91
N GLY A 292 1.25 -10.39 -9.15
CA GLY A 292 0.44 -10.93 -10.24
C GLY A 292 1.18 -11.93 -11.12
N ASP A 293 0.42 -12.79 -11.77
CA ASP A 293 0.88 -13.67 -12.83
C ASP A 293 0.33 -13.16 -14.17
N PHE A 294 1.02 -12.17 -14.72
CA PHE A 294 0.57 -11.42 -15.89
C PHE A 294 0.54 -12.26 -17.16
N ALA A 295 1.36 -13.32 -17.24
CA ALA A 295 1.37 -14.27 -18.35
C ALA A 295 0.04 -15.01 -18.47
N ASN A 296 -0.62 -15.27 -17.32
CA ASN A 296 -1.92 -15.93 -17.24
C ASN A 296 -3.07 -14.94 -16.96
N GLY A 297 -2.83 -13.63 -17.07
CA GLY A 297 -3.83 -12.60 -16.86
C GLY A 297 -4.24 -12.39 -15.39
N VAL A 298 -3.50 -12.93 -14.42
CA VAL A 298 -3.84 -12.80 -12.99
C VAL A 298 -3.19 -11.53 -12.43
N TYR A 299 -3.98 -10.65 -11.84
CA TYR A 299 -3.47 -9.37 -11.34
C TYR A 299 -2.77 -9.53 -10.00
N GLY A 300 -3.21 -10.46 -9.15
CA GLY A 300 -2.81 -10.46 -7.75
C GLY A 300 -3.39 -9.27 -6.98
N VAL A 301 -3.20 -9.25 -5.67
CA VAL A 301 -3.82 -8.23 -4.80
C VAL A 301 -3.15 -6.86 -4.93
N HIS A 302 -1.87 -6.79 -5.33
CA HIS A 302 -1.16 -5.53 -5.58
C HIS A 302 -1.69 -4.82 -6.82
N THR A 303 -1.56 -5.46 -8.00
CA THR A 303 -2.07 -4.89 -9.26
C THR A 303 -3.59 -4.73 -9.21
N GLY A 304 -4.31 -5.67 -8.60
CA GLY A 304 -5.75 -5.54 -8.37
C GLY A 304 -6.14 -4.33 -7.53
N GLY A 305 -5.35 -3.97 -6.50
CA GLY A 305 -5.61 -2.79 -5.68
C GLY A 305 -5.39 -1.48 -6.45
N HIS A 306 -4.28 -1.36 -7.19
CA HIS A 306 -4.03 -0.20 -8.06
C HIS A 306 -5.13 -0.05 -9.13
N PHE A 307 -5.47 -1.12 -9.84
CA PHE A 307 -6.48 -1.08 -10.90
C PHE A 307 -7.93 -1.12 -10.42
N THR A 308 -8.17 -1.31 -9.13
CA THR A 308 -9.48 -0.98 -8.53
C THR A 308 -9.67 0.54 -8.48
N ILE A 309 -8.59 1.32 -8.35
CA ILE A 309 -8.61 2.80 -8.42
C ILE A 309 -8.62 3.25 -9.88
N GLY A 310 -7.70 2.69 -10.68
CA GLY A 310 -7.57 3.01 -12.10
C GLY A 310 -7.24 4.48 -12.36
N GLY A 311 -7.65 4.99 -13.51
CA GLY A 311 -7.49 6.39 -13.88
C GLY A 311 -6.03 6.86 -13.95
N ASP A 312 -5.80 8.12 -13.58
CA ASP A 312 -4.52 8.81 -13.65
C ASP A 312 -4.27 9.60 -12.35
N PRO A 313 -3.23 9.25 -11.56
CA PRO A 313 -2.14 8.34 -11.91
C PRO A 313 -2.33 6.91 -11.38
N GLY A 314 -3.50 6.55 -10.82
CA GLY A 314 -3.70 5.26 -10.16
C GLY A 314 -3.49 4.02 -11.05
N GLY A 315 -3.71 4.15 -12.36
CA GLY A 315 -3.43 3.10 -13.35
C GLY A 315 -2.00 3.10 -13.91
N ASP A 316 -1.14 4.04 -13.54
CA ASP A 316 0.23 4.15 -14.05
C ASP A 316 1.24 3.57 -13.05
N LEU A 317 1.97 2.54 -13.48
CA LEU A 317 2.95 1.83 -12.64
C LEU A 317 3.98 2.77 -11.99
N PHE A 318 4.40 3.83 -12.69
CA PHE A 318 5.45 4.72 -12.21
C PHE A 318 4.88 5.82 -11.30
N THR A 319 3.73 6.38 -11.68
CA THR A 319 3.19 7.57 -11.03
C THR A 319 2.08 7.28 -10.02
N SER A 320 1.72 6.00 -9.79
CA SER A 320 0.66 5.59 -8.86
C SER A 320 0.69 6.22 -7.46
N PRO A 321 1.84 6.57 -6.83
CA PRO A 321 1.83 7.31 -5.56
C PRO A 321 1.24 8.72 -5.63
N GLY A 322 1.05 9.24 -6.84
CA GLY A 322 0.36 10.50 -7.08
C GLY A 322 -1.14 10.44 -6.76
N ASP A 323 -1.73 9.24 -6.66
CA ASP A 323 -3.04 9.05 -6.06
C ASP A 323 -2.88 8.88 -4.53
N PRO A 324 -3.51 9.72 -3.69
CA PRO A 324 -3.41 9.62 -2.23
C PRO A 324 -3.84 8.27 -1.64
N ALA A 325 -4.68 7.50 -2.33
CA ALA A 325 -5.11 6.18 -1.89
C ALA A 325 -4.00 5.12 -2.00
N PHE A 326 -2.91 5.39 -2.74
CA PHE A 326 -1.71 4.54 -2.82
C PHE A 326 -1.22 4.13 -1.43
N TYR A 327 -1.15 5.08 -0.49
CA TYR A 327 -0.57 4.84 0.83
C TYR A 327 -1.47 3.95 1.71
N LEU A 328 -2.80 4.01 1.53
CA LEU A 328 -3.72 3.06 2.17
C LEU A 328 -3.61 1.66 1.53
N HIS A 329 -3.48 1.60 0.20
CA HIS A 329 -3.25 0.35 -0.53
C HIS A 329 -1.95 -0.33 -0.09
N HIS A 330 -0.83 0.39 -0.05
CA HIS A 330 0.47 -0.16 0.34
C HIS A 330 0.59 -0.45 1.84
N ALA A 331 -0.16 0.25 2.69
CA ALA A 331 -0.32 -0.17 4.08
C ALA A 331 -1.04 -1.53 4.20
N GLN A 332 -1.95 -1.88 3.29
CA GLN A 332 -2.59 -3.21 3.23
C GLN A 332 -1.68 -4.26 2.58
N ILE A 333 -0.84 -3.89 1.60
CA ILE A 333 0.24 -4.74 1.10
C ILE A 333 1.17 -5.14 2.25
N ASP A 334 1.61 -4.15 3.02
CA ASP A 334 2.45 -4.38 4.19
C ASP A 334 1.73 -5.18 5.28
N ARG A 335 0.44 -4.94 5.53
CA ARG A 335 -0.37 -5.79 6.43
C ARG A 335 -0.40 -7.25 5.96
N THR A 336 -0.63 -7.49 4.68
CA THR A 336 -0.66 -8.84 4.10
C THR A 336 0.69 -9.56 4.29
N TRP A 337 1.80 -8.85 4.06
CA TRP A 337 3.14 -9.38 4.31
C TRP A 337 3.42 -9.59 5.80
N PHE A 338 3.04 -8.63 6.66
CA PHE A 338 3.12 -8.74 8.11
C PHE A 338 2.42 -10.02 8.62
N ILE A 339 1.21 -10.31 8.12
CA ILE A 339 0.49 -11.53 8.49
C ILE A 339 1.29 -12.76 8.03
N TRP A 340 1.71 -12.81 6.76
CA TRP A 340 2.48 -13.93 6.22
C TRP A 340 3.78 -14.19 6.99
N GLN A 341 4.54 -13.13 7.30
CA GLN A 341 5.79 -13.23 8.08
C GLN A 341 5.51 -13.84 9.45
N ASN A 342 4.50 -13.34 10.13
CA ASN A 342 4.24 -13.70 11.53
C ASN A 342 3.46 -15.01 11.70
N LEU A 343 3.05 -15.68 10.62
CA LEU A 343 2.60 -17.07 10.69
C LEU A 343 3.75 -18.07 10.96
N ASP A 344 4.99 -17.74 10.59
CA ASP A 344 6.22 -18.50 10.95
C ASP A 344 7.42 -17.54 11.08
N PRO A 345 7.45 -16.69 12.12
CA PRO A 345 8.39 -15.57 12.20
C PRO A 345 9.85 -16.03 12.28
N GLY A 346 10.12 -17.21 12.86
CA GLY A 346 11.48 -17.76 12.92
C GLY A 346 12.10 -18.05 11.54
N ARG A 347 11.27 -18.36 10.53
CA ARG A 347 11.74 -18.58 9.15
C ARG A 347 11.51 -17.38 8.25
N ARG A 348 10.41 -16.64 8.46
CA ARG A 348 9.89 -15.66 7.49
C ARG A 348 10.24 -14.22 7.81
N THR A 349 10.60 -13.87 9.05
CA THR A 349 10.94 -12.48 9.40
C THR A 349 12.07 -11.95 8.53
N ARG A 350 13.11 -12.75 8.25
CA ARG A 350 14.26 -12.34 7.43
C ARG A 350 14.30 -13.00 6.04
N ALA A 351 13.19 -13.59 5.60
CA ALA A 351 13.14 -14.22 4.28
C ALA A 351 13.22 -13.17 3.17
N ILE A 352 14.18 -13.33 2.27
CA ILE A 352 14.40 -12.50 1.09
C ILE A 352 14.71 -13.39 -0.11
N GLY A 353 14.28 -12.99 -1.30
CA GLY A 353 14.57 -13.70 -2.53
C GLY A 353 14.13 -12.93 -3.77
N GLY A 354 14.69 -13.30 -4.92
CA GLY A 354 14.48 -12.61 -6.20
C GLY A 354 15.70 -11.77 -6.62
N SER A 355 15.62 -11.21 -7.82
CA SER A 355 16.65 -10.36 -8.43
C SER A 355 16.54 -8.91 -7.92
N ILE A 356 17.63 -8.14 -7.98
CA ILE A 356 17.63 -6.70 -7.69
C ILE A 356 17.07 -5.83 -8.82
N ALA A 357 16.80 -6.40 -10.00
CA ALA A 357 16.31 -5.66 -11.16
C ALA A 357 15.13 -6.35 -11.84
N PHE A 358 14.18 -5.54 -12.32
CA PHE A 358 12.99 -6.01 -13.01
C PHE A 358 13.34 -6.58 -14.39
N LEU A 359 12.87 -7.80 -14.68
CA LEU A 359 13.03 -8.49 -15.97
C LEU A 359 14.48 -8.61 -16.48
N ASP A 360 15.48 -8.45 -15.61
CA ASP A 360 16.88 -8.68 -15.95
C ASP A 360 17.34 -10.05 -15.41
N PRO A 361 17.52 -11.06 -16.30
CA PRO A 361 17.95 -12.39 -15.89
C PRO A 361 19.44 -12.45 -15.48
N THR A 362 20.21 -11.39 -15.73
CA THR A 362 21.64 -11.31 -15.39
C THR A 362 21.89 -10.63 -14.05
N ALA A 363 20.90 -9.92 -13.52
CA ALA A 363 21.00 -9.26 -12.24
C ALA A 363 21.13 -10.27 -11.08
N ARG A 364 21.95 -9.92 -10.10
CA ARG A 364 22.18 -10.76 -8.92
C ARG A 364 20.93 -10.83 -8.05
N ASN A 365 20.90 -11.85 -7.19
CA ASN A 365 19.90 -11.92 -6.13
C ASN A 365 20.09 -10.79 -5.12
N GLY A 366 18.97 -10.33 -4.55
CA GLY A 366 18.97 -9.37 -3.45
C GLY A 366 19.43 -9.99 -2.14
N THR A 367 20.05 -9.19 -1.27
CA THR A 367 20.50 -9.58 0.07
C THR A 367 19.99 -8.60 1.13
N LEU A 368 20.10 -8.97 2.41
CA LEU A 368 19.62 -8.12 3.51
C LEU A 368 20.46 -6.85 3.67
N GLU A 369 21.67 -6.84 3.12
CA GLU A 369 22.63 -5.73 3.15
C GLU A 369 22.40 -4.72 2.02
N ASP A 370 21.53 -5.05 1.06
CA ASP A 370 21.17 -4.12 0.00
C ASP A 370 20.51 -2.87 0.56
N VAL A 371 20.89 -1.72 0.00
CA VAL A 371 20.46 -0.41 0.47
C VAL A 371 19.15 -0.02 -0.20
N ILE A 372 18.22 0.47 0.61
CA ILE A 372 17.02 1.20 0.23
C ILE A 372 17.33 2.68 0.41
N ASP A 373 17.28 3.43 -0.70
CA ASP A 373 17.44 4.88 -0.73
C ASP A 373 16.13 5.52 -1.20
N LEU A 374 15.59 6.46 -0.43
CA LEU A 374 14.37 7.20 -0.75
C LEU A 374 14.64 8.64 -1.21
N GLY A 375 15.89 8.94 -1.60
CA GLY A 375 16.31 10.24 -2.07
C GLY A 375 16.16 11.30 -0.97
N VAL A 376 15.48 12.39 -1.29
CA VAL A 376 15.28 13.50 -0.34
C VAL A 376 14.32 13.18 0.82
N ASN A 377 13.69 12.00 0.85
CA ASN A 377 12.63 11.69 1.80
C ASN A 377 13.10 11.03 3.10
N ALA A 378 14.24 10.33 3.09
CA ALA A 378 14.80 9.69 4.27
C ALA A 378 16.28 9.36 4.08
N GLU A 379 16.99 9.18 5.18
CA GLU A 379 18.31 8.55 5.16
C GLU A 379 18.23 7.11 4.65
N ALA A 380 19.26 6.69 3.94
CA ALA A 380 19.36 5.35 3.39
C ALA A 380 19.43 4.28 4.50
N ILE A 381 18.81 3.14 4.26
CA ILE A 381 18.69 2.03 5.21
C ILE A 381 18.90 0.70 4.50
N THR A 382 19.28 -0.37 5.20
CA THR A 382 19.36 -1.70 4.59
C THR A 382 18.01 -2.42 4.57
N ILE A 383 17.83 -3.35 3.63
CA ILE A 383 16.65 -4.22 3.61
C ILE A 383 16.48 -4.92 4.98
N GLY A 384 17.58 -5.43 5.55
CA GLY A 384 17.61 -6.16 6.81
C GLY A 384 17.03 -5.40 8.01
N GLU A 385 17.16 -4.08 8.02
CA GLU A 385 16.67 -3.21 9.10
C GLU A 385 15.15 -3.01 9.05
N VAL A 386 14.54 -3.13 7.87
CA VAL A 386 13.08 -2.93 7.68
C VAL A 386 12.29 -4.25 7.57
N MET A 387 12.97 -5.40 7.69
CA MET A 387 12.33 -6.72 7.61
C MET A 387 11.33 -7.01 8.74
N SER A 388 11.44 -6.32 9.88
CA SER A 388 10.55 -6.49 11.03
C SER A 388 9.88 -5.16 11.39
N THR A 389 8.54 -5.19 11.56
CA THR A 389 7.77 -4.00 11.98
C THR A 389 7.99 -3.64 13.45
N VAL A 390 8.72 -4.46 14.21
CA VAL A 390 9.02 -4.26 15.64
C VAL A 390 10.53 -4.26 15.90
N GLY A 391 11.31 -3.84 14.91
CA GLY A 391 12.74 -3.55 15.07
C GLY A 391 13.67 -4.76 15.24
N LEU A 392 13.21 -6.00 15.01
CA LEU A 392 14.05 -7.21 15.16
C LEU A 392 15.16 -7.37 14.09
N GLY A 393 15.47 -6.30 13.35
CA GLY A 393 16.61 -6.17 12.44
C GLY A 393 17.51 -4.96 12.73
N GLY A 394 17.27 -4.25 13.85
CA GLY A 394 18.02 -3.03 14.21
C GLY A 394 17.44 -1.73 13.64
N GLY A 395 16.44 -1.81 12.75
CA GLY A 395 15.84 -0.63 12.12
C GLY A 395 14.80 0.11 12.97
N PRO A 396 14.27 1.23 12.44
CA PRO A 396 13.47 2.20 13.19
C PRO A 396 12.00 1.81 13.37
N LEU A 397 11.56 0.70 12.77
CA LEU A 397 10.14 0.36 12.71
C LEU A 397 9.61 -0.11 14.07
N CYS A 398 8.49 0.47 14.49
CA CYS A 398 7.77 0.05 15.70
C CYS A 398 6.26 0.20 15.56
N TYR A 399 5.63 -0.75 14.86
CA TYR A 399 4.19 -0.79 14.65
C TYR A 399 3.65 -2.19 14.44
N VAL A 400 2.34 -2.35 14.66
CA VAL A 400 1.55 -3.54 14.37
C VAL A 400 0.25 -3.16 13.64
N TYR A 401 -0.40 -4.15 13.05
CA TYR A 401 -1.71 -4.03 12.43
C TYR A 401 -2.79 -4.63 13.33
N VAL A 402 -3.95 -3.97 13.40
CA VAL A 402 -5.17 -4.48 14.06
C VAL A 402 -6.37 -4.44 13.14
#